data_AF-A0A6P1F5U1-F1
#
_entry.id   AF-A0A6P1F5U1-F1
#
_cell.length_a   1.000
_cell.length_b   1.000
_cell.length_c   1.000
_cell.angle_alpha   90.00
_cell.angle_beta   90.00
_cell.angle_gamma   90.00
#
_symmetry.space_group_name_H-M   'P 1'
#
loop_
_entity.id
_entity.type
_entity.pdbx_description
1 polymer ?
#
loop_
_entity_poly.entity_id
_entity_poly.type
_entity_poly.pdbx_seq_one_letter_code
_entity_poly.pdbx_strand_id
1 'polypeptide(L)' 'MPVLRLVLYLADDPEQRAHLCTFHGDRHKLAHDLETRQFLPVVRGHEQYSVVAVNRIQRVEFERVEGESQEEPANIVRS' A
#
# COMPACT_ATOMS: atom_id res chain seq x y z
N MET A 1 -0.46 -6.39 -15.66
CA MET A 1 0.74 -6.26 -14.81
C MET A 1 0.40 -6.81 -13.43
N PRO A 2 1.34 -7.47 -12.71
CA PRO A 2 1.08 -7.91 -11.34
C PRO A 2 0.77 -6.70 -10.44
N VAL A 3 -0.16 -6.88 -9.52
CA VAL A 3 -0.57 -5.85 -8.57
C VAL A 3 -0.56 -6.46 -7.17
N LEU A 4 0.01 -5.72 -6.22
CA LEU A 4 -0.03 -6.04 -4.80
C LEU A 4 -0.93 -5.05 -4.08
N ARG A 5 -1.77 -5.56 -3.18
CA ARG A 5 -2.43 -4.71 -2.19
C ARG A 5 -1.52 -4.65 -0.97
N LEU A 6 -1.15 -3.43 -0.59
CA LEU A 6 -0.29 -3.13 0.53
C LEU A 6 -1.13 -2.61 1.70
N VAL A 7 -0.80 -3.07 2.89
CA VAL A 7 -1.22 -2.48 4.16
C VAL A 7 0.03 -1.91 4.82
N LEU A 8 0.11 -0.58 4.88
CA LEU A 8 1.26 0.14 5.40
C LEU A 8 0.95 0.69 6.79
N TYR A 9 1.86 0.45 7.74
CA TYR A 9 1.87 1.09 9.04
C TYR A 9 3.03 2.09 9.07
N LEU A 10 2.73 3.36 9.32
CA LEU A 10 3.70 4.44 9.28
C LEU A 10 4.08 4.88 10.70
N ALA A 11 5.37 5.11 10.94
CA ALA A 11 5.91 5.50 12.24
C ALA A 11 5.48 6.91 12.69
N ASP A 12 5.13 7.76 11.74
CA ASP A 12 4.67 9.14 11.97
C ASP A 12 3.14 9.28 12.03
N ASP A 13 2.39 8.18 11.85
CA ASP A 13 0.95 8.18 12.11
C ASP A 13 0.70 7.98 13.61
N PRO A 14 0.30 9.03 14.36
CA PRO A 14 0.08 8.95 15.81
C PRO A 14 -1.06 7.99 16.17
N GLU A 15 -1.96 7.72 15.23
CA GLU A 15 -3.12 6.84 15.42
C GLU A 15 -2.80 5.39 15.00
N GLN A 16 -1.59 5.12 14.51
CA GLN A 16 -1.12 3.82 14.02
C GLN A 16 -2.11 3.19 13.01
N ARG A 17 -2.75 4.04 12.20
CA ARG A 17 -3.75 3.58 11.24
C ARG A 17 -3.09 2.79 10.12
N ALA A 18 -3.77 1.75 9.69
CA ALA A 18 -3.39 0.98 8.53
C ALA A 18 -3.74 1.77 7.25
N HIS A 19 -2.75 2.04 6.40
CA HIS A 19 -2.97 2.66 5.10
C HIS A 19 -3.03 1.60 4.02
N LEU A 20 -4.22 1.45 3.44
CA LEU A 20 -4.41 0.58 2.28
C LEU A 20 -3.94 1.29 1.02
N CYS A 21 -3.07 0.62 0.27
CA CYS A 21 -2.50 1.13 -0.96
C CYS A 21 -2.39 0.00 -1.99
N THR A 22 -2.31 0.38 -3.26
CA THR A 22 -2.08 -0.52 -4.38
C THR A 22 -0.69 -0.26 -4.95
N PHE A 23 0.08 -1.31 -5.16
CA PHE A 23 1.41 -1.25 -5.75
C PHE A 23 1.45 -2.01 -7.07
N HIS A 24 1.91 -1.33 -8.11
CA HIS A 24 2.03 -1.90 -9.45
C HIS A 24 3.41 -2.55 -9.61
N GLY A 25 3.45 -3.85 -9.32
CA GLY A 25 4.65 -4.66 -9.34
C GLY A 25 4.42 -6.00 -8.66
N ASP A 26 5.40 -6.87 -8.73
CA ASP A 26 5.42 -8.11 -7.96
C ASP A 26 6.19 -7.94 -6.64
N ARG A 27 6.30 -9.04 -5.88
CA ARG A 27 7.02 -9.06 -4.60
C ARG A 27 8.50 -8.72 -4.75
N HIS A 28 9.14 -9.15 -5.84
CA HIS A 28 10.57 -8.89 -6.05
C HIS A 28 10.81 -7.40 -6.30
N LYS A 29 9.95 -6.79 -7.11
CA LYS A 29 9.98 -5.35 -7.34
C LYS A 29 9.69 -4.56 -6.06
N LEU A 30 8.71 -4.99 -5.25
CA LEU A 30 8.42 -4.33 -3.97
C LEU A 30 9.62 -4.36 -3.04
N ALA A 31 10.25 -5.53 -2.85
CA ALA A 31 11.43 -5.68 -2.00
C ALA A 31 12.59 -4.79 -2.50
N HIS A 32 12.86 -4.83 -3.81
CA HIS A 32 13.90 -3.98 -4.41
C HIS A 32 13.61 -2.49 -4.23
N ASP A 33 12.38 -2.04 -4.46
CA ASP A 33 12.01 -0.63 -4.31
C ASP A 33 12.09 -0.20 -2.82
N LEU A 34 11.74 -1.07 -1.86
CA LEU A 34 11.90 -0.82 -0.42
C LEU A 34 13.37 -0.75 0.01
N GLU A 35 14.28 -1.47 -0.65
CA GLU A 35 15.71 -1.45 -0.30
C GLU A 35 16.47 -0.29 -0.96
N THR A 36 16.08 0.08 -2.18
CA THR A 36 16.89 0.97 -3.03
C THR A 36 16.34 2.39 -3.15
N ARG A 37 15.07 2.61 -2.82
CA ARG A 37 14.42 3.93 -3.01
C ARG A 37 14.13 4.60 -1.69
N GLN A 38 14.13 5.94 -1.74
CA GLN A 38 13.68 6.76 -0.63
C GLN A 38 12.14 6.85 -0.55
N PHE A 39 11.47 6.69 -1.70
CA PHE A 39 10.03 6.80 -1.83
C PHE A 39 9.44 5.61 -2.58
N LEU A 40 8.37 5.05 -2.05
CA LEU A 40 7.59 3.97 -2.65
C LEU A 40 6.37 4.58 -3.37
N PRO A 41 6.28 4.48 -4.70
CA PRO A 41 5.10 4.91 -5.45
C PRO A 41 3.96 3.92 -5.26
N VAL A 42 2.80 4.41 -4.86
CA VAL A 42 1.60 3.61 -4.62
C VAL A 42 0.37 4.36 -5.11
N VAL A 43 -0.75 3.65 -5.21
CA VAL A 43 -2.07 4.21 -5.50
C VAL A 43 -2.94 4.08 -4.25
N ARG A 44 -3.66 5.13 -3.87
CA ARG A 44 -4.62 5.13 -2.75
C ARG A 44 -6.03 5.34 -3.29
N GLY A 45 -7.00 4.61 -2.73
CA GLY A 45 -8.43 4.78 -3.06
C GLY A 45 -8.73 4.69 -4.56
N HIS A 46 -9.52 5.64 -5.07
CA HIS A 46 -9.96 5.77 -6.47
C HIS A 46 -8.82 6.26 -7.37
N GLU A 47 -7.78 5.45 -7.52
CA GLU A 47 -6.67 5.69 -8.46
C GLU A 47 -5.81 6.94 -8.16
N GLN A 48 -5.84 7.45 -6.93
CA GLN A 48 -5.00 8.59 -6.56
C GLN A 48 -3.55 8.14 -6.36
N TYR A 49 -2.66 8.58 -7.25
CA TYR A 49 -1.23 8.37 -7.09
C TYR A 49 -0.70 9.06 -5.83
N SER A 50 0.08 8.32 -5.05
CA SER A 50 0.69 8.76 -3.80
C SER A 50 2.13 8.24 -3.71
N VAL A 51 2.96 8.93 -2.94
CA VAL A 51 4.32 8.49 -2.63
C VAL A 51 4.48 8.37 -1.12
N VAL A 52 5.05 7.26 -0.67
CA VAL A 52 5.29 6.99 0.76
C VAL A 52 6.79 6.97 1.01
N ALA A 53 7.26 7.73 1.99
CA ALA A 53 8.67 7.71 2.37
C ALA A 53 9.00 6.36 3.02
N VAL A 54 9.96 5.62 2.45
CA VAL A 54 10.28 4.24 2.86
C VAL A 54 10.78 4.19 4.29
N ASN A 55 11.58 5.17 4.71
CA ASN A 55 12.10 5.26 6.08
C ASN A 55 11.03 5.51 7.15
N ARG A 56 9.80 5.85 6.77
CA ARG A 56 8.65 5.98 7.69
C ARG A 56 7.83 4.70 7.80
N ILE A 57 8.05 3.74 6.92
CA ILE A 57 7.33 2.47 6.92
C ILE A 57 7.84 1.62 8.07
N GLN A 58 7.00 1.41 9.08
CA GLN A 58 7.31 0.55 10.21
C GLN A 58 7.03 -0.93 9.88
N ARG A 59 5.93 -1.18 9.18
CA ARG A 59 5.50 -2.52 8.78
C ARG A 59 4.78 -2.45 7.45
N VAL A 60 5.07 -3.44 6.59
CA VAL A 60 4.35 -3.69 5.35
C VAL A 60 3.76 -5.08 5.43
N GLU A 61 2.47 -5.18 5.19
CA GLU A 61 1.82 -6.43 4.83
C GLU A 61 1.38 -6.33 3.37
N PHE A 62 1.41 -7.44 2.64
CA PHE A 62 0.98 -7.44 1.25
C PHE A 62 0.29 -8.75 0.87
N GLU A 63 -0.69 -8.62 -0.02
CA GLU A 63 -1.34 -9.75 -0.68
C GLU A 63 -1.26 -9.58 -2.20
N ARG A 64 -1.12 -10.69 -2.92
CA ARG A 64 -1.17 -10.69 -4.38
C ARG A 64 -2.64 -10.63 -4.80
N VAL A 65 -2.97 -9.64 -5.63
CA VAL A 65 -4.30 -9.58 -6.24
C VAL A 65 -4.25 -10.41 -7.52
N GLU A 66 -4.73 -11.65 -7.46
CA GLU A 66 -5.09 -12.40 -8.66
C GLU A 66 -6.41 -11.84 -9.19
N GLY A 67 -6.51 -11.65 -10.52
CA GLY A 67 -7.42 -10.69 -11.14
C GLY A 67 -8.90 -10.77 -10.73
N GLU A 68 -9.53 -9.58 -10.80
CA GLU A 68 -10.98 -9.32 -10.72
C GLU A 68 -11.62 -9.31 -9.32
N SER A 69 -11.24 -8.32 -8.50
CA SER A 69 -12.23 -7.53 -7.73
C SER A 69 -11.55 -6.31 -7.13
N GLN A 70 -11.69 -5.15 -7.77
CA GLN A 70 -11.49 -3.84 -7.13
C GLN A 70 -12.71 -3.52 -6.25
N GLU A 71 -13.09 -4.43 -5.34
CA GLU A 71 -14.10 -4.09 -4.34
C GLU A 71 -13.42 -3.23 -3.26
N GLU A 72 -13.70 -1.93 -3.35
CA GLU A 72 -13.47 -0.97 -2.28
C GLU A 72 -13.95 -1.55 -0.95
N PRO A 73 -13.22 -1.38 0.16
CA PRO A 73 -13.79 -1.67 1.47
C PRO A 73 -14.97 -0.71 1.66
N ALA A 74 -16.18 -1.25 1.50
CA ALA A 74 -17.42 -0.56 1.80
C ALA A 74 -17.30 0.01 3.22
N ASN A 75 -17.30 1.33 3.27
CA ASN A 75 -17.46 2.17 4.43
C ASN A 75 -18.38 1.51 5.48
N ILE A 76 -17.82 0.88 6.50
CA ILE A 76 -18.58 0.53 7.71
C ILE A 76 -18.59 1.76 8.59
N VAL A 77 -19.34 2.77 8.16
CA VAL A 77 -19.96 3.73 9.06
C VAL A 77 -21.33 3.15 9.41
N ARG A 78 -21.43 2.61 10.62
CA ARG A 78 -22.67 2.44 11.39
C ARG A 78 -22.26 2.58 12.85
N SER A 79 -22.90 3.33 13.73
CA SER A 79 -23.96 4.34 13.74
C SER A 79 -23.90 4.93 15.15
#